data_AF-A0A8J8BKL8-F1
#
_entry.id   AF-A0A8J8BKL8-F1
#
_cell.length_a   1.000
_cell.length_b   1.000
_cell.length_c   1.000
_cell.angle_alpha   90.00
_cell.angle_beta   90.00
_cell.angle_gamma   90.00
#
_symmetry.space_group_name_H-M   'P 1'
#
loop_
_entity.id
_entity.type
_entity.pdbx_description
1 polymer ?
#
loop_
_entity_poly.entity_id
_entity_poly.type
_entity_poly.pdbx_seq_one_letter_code
_entity_poly.pdbx_strand_id
1 'polypeptide(L)'
;MIDVLLAVLALAVATGIVLVLRGGPENSLIGLNVATIAAVTVLMAFDRYYGLAFAKDIGFYLIFPGVFGVMIFSRFILGVKNG
;
A
#
# COMPACT_ATOMS: atom_id res chain seq x y z
N MET A 1 -6.13 -2.52 -22.11
CA MET A 1 -4.96 -2.94 -21.26
C MET A 1 -4.96 -2.25 -19.91
N ILE A 2 -5.28 -0.95 -19.84
CA ILE A 2 -5.41 -0.21 -18.57
C ILE A 2 -6.52 -0.78 -17.66
N ASP A 3 -7.61 -1.27 -18.24
CA ASP A 3 -8.77 -1.79 -17.49
C ASP A 3 -8.40 -3.04 -16.67
N VAL A 4 -7.54 -3.90 -17.24
CA VAL A 4 -7.01 -5.08 -16.55
C VAL A 4 -6.08 -4.68 -15.42
N LEU A 5 -5.22 -3.67 -15.64
CA LEU A 5 -4.34 -3.13 -14.60
C LEU A 5 -5.16 -2.57 -13.43
N LEU A 6 -6.18 -1.76 -13.72
CA LEU A 6 -7.06 -1.18 -12.69
C LEU A 6 -7.84 -2.26 -11.94
N ALA A 7 -8.33 -3.30 -12.62
CA ALA A 7 -9.00 -4.43 -11.98
C ALA A 7 -8.07 -5.22 -11.05
N VAL A 8 -6.83 -5.49 -11.48
CA VAL A 8 -5.83 -6.18 -10.65
C VAL A 8 -5.43 -5.32 -9.43
N LEU A 9 -5.27 -4.02 -9.61
CA LEU A 9 -4.95 -3.10 -8.52
C LEU A 9 -6.12 -2.98 -7.52
N ALA A 10 -7.36 -2.92 -8.00
CA ALA A 10 -8.54 -2.94 -7.15
C ALA A 10 -8.61 -4.23 -6.31
N LEU A 11 -8.31 -5.38 -6.91
CA LEU A 11 -8.26 -6.66 -6.21
C LEU A 11 -7.11 -6.71 -5.17
N ALA A 12 -5.96 -6.12 -5.50
CA ALA A 12 -4.83 -6.02 -4.57
C ALA A 12 -5.18 -5.13 -3.36
N VAL A 13 -5.82 -3.99 -3.58
CA VAL A 13 -6.34 -3.13 -2.50
C VAL A 13 -7.34 -3.89 -1.64
N ALA A 14 -8.33 -4.56 -2.24
CA ALA A 14 -9.33 -5.33 -1.52
C ALA A 14 -8.68 -6.45 -0.67
N THR A 15 -7.69 -7.15 -1.24
CA THR A 15 -6.95 -8.20 -0.53
C THR A 15 -6.14 -7.61 0.64
N GLY A 16 -5.48 -6.47 0.43
CA GLY A 16 -4.78 -5.74 1.49
C GLY A 16 -5.72 -5.36 2.63
N ILE A 17 -6.89 -4.80 2.32
CA ILE A 17 -7.92 -4.46 3.32
C ILE A 17 -8.38 -5.71 4.07
N VAL A 18 -8.67 -6.81 3.37
CA VAL A 18 -9.07 -8.08 4.02
C VAL A 18 -7.99 -8.60 4.96
N LEU A 19 -6.70 -8.51 4.58
CA LEU A 19 -5.58 -8.88 5.46
C LEU A 19 -5.52 -8.00 6.71
N VAL A 20 -5.80 -6.69 6.59
CA VAL A 20 -5.90 -5.79 7.74
C VAL A 20 -7.06 -6.20 8.65
N LEU A 21 -8.23 -6.48 8.08
CA LEU A 21 -9.45 -6.82 8.82
C LEU A 21 -9.39 -8.20 9.50
N ARG A 22 -8.63 -9.16 8.95
CA ARG A 22 -8.40 -10.48 9.56
C ARG A 22 -7.64 -10.40 10.90
N GLY A 23 -7.02 -9.26 11.18
CA GLY A 23 -6.31 -9.02 12.42
C GLY A 23 -4.97 -9.75 12.51
N GLY A 24 -4.26 -9.49 13.59
CA GLY A 24 -2.89 -9.94 13.80
C GLY A 24 -1.88 -8.90 13.29
N PRO A 25 -0.92 -8.48 14.14
CA PRO A 25 -0.03 -7.36 13.81
C PRO A 25 0.79 -7.56 12.53
N GLU A 26 1.24 -8.79 12.27
CA GLU A 26 1.98 -9.14 11.05
C GLU A 26 1.09 -9.05 9.79
N ASN A 27 -0.12 -9.62 9.83
CA ASN A 27 -1.07 -9.58 8.71
C ASN A 27 -1.55 -8.16 8.41
N SER A 28 -1.80 -7.37 9.45
CA SER A 28 -2.21 -5.97 9.29
C SER A 28 -1.12 -5.12 8.64
N LEU A 29 0.16 -5.36 8.95
CA LEU A 29 1.25 -4.67 8.27
C LEU A 29 1.41 -5.08 6.82
N ILE A 30 1.32 -6.37 6.52
CA ILE A 30 1.36 -6.86 5.14
C ILE A 30 0.19 -6.26 4.35
N GLY A 31 -1.02 -6.31 4.90
CA GLY A 31 -2.21 -5.76 4.26
C GLY A 31 -2.12 -4.26 4.00
N LEU A 32 -1.65 -3.49 4.98
CA LEU A 32 -1.43 -2.04 4.85
C LEU A 32 -0.39 -1.72 3.77
N ASN A 33 0.71 -2.49 3.71
CA ASN A 33 1.76 -2.30 2.72
C ASN A 33 1.25 -2.58 1.30
N VAL A 34 0.54 -3.70 1.11
CA VAL A 34 -0.08 -4.07 -0.17
C VAL A 34 -1.06 -3.00 -0.63
N ALA A 35 -1.93 -2.51 0.25
CA ALA A 35 -2.89 -1.45 -0.07
C ALA A 35 -2.19 -0.14 -0.47
N THR A 36 -1.12 0.22 0.24
CA THR A 36 -0.34 1.45 -0.04
C THR A 36 0.34 1.38 -1.41
N ILE A 37 1.03 0.27 -1.70
CA ILE A 37 1.71 0.07 -2.99
C ILE A 37 0.69 0.08 -4.13
N ALA A 38 -0.45 -0.59 -3.95
CA ALA A 38 -1.49 -0.61 -4.97
C ALA A 38 -2.06 0.79 -5.21
N ALA A 39 -2.34 1.58 -4.17
CA ALA A 39 -2.80 2.95 -4.30
C ALA A 39 -1.79 3.86 -5.03
N VAL A 40 -0.50 3.75 -4.69
CA VAL A 40 0.57 4.48 -5.39
C VAL A 40 0.65 4.08 -6.86
N THR A 41 0.53 2.78 -7.16
CA THR A 41 0.56 2.28 -8.54
C THR A 41 -0.63 2.80 -9.35
N VAL A 42 -1.81 2.90 -8.72
CA VAL A 42 -2.98 3.53 -9.34
C VAL A 42 -2.67 5.00 -9.66
N LEU A 43 -2.13 5.77 -8.71
CA LEU A 43 -1.78 7.18 -8.93
C LEU A 43 -0.76 7.36 -10.06
N MET A 44 0.26 6.49 -10.14
CA MET A 44 1.23 6.51 -11.24
C MET A 44 0.60 6.14 -12.60
N ALA A 45 -0.37 5.22 -12.61
CA ALA A 45 -1.14 4.94 -13.81
C ALA A 45 -1.95 6.18 -14.22
N PHE A 46 -2.61 6.86 -13.27
CA PHE A 46 -3.37 8.07 -13.57
C PHE A 46 -2.51 9.19 -14.16
N ASP A 47 -1.30 9.41 -13.63
CA ASP A 47 -0.33 10.34 -14.24
C ASP A 47 -0.02 9.96 -15.69
N ARG A 48 0.32 8.68 -15.93
CA ARG A 48 0.70 8.20 -17.26
C ARG A 48 -0.42 8.27 -18.30
N TYR A 49 -1.65 7.97 -17.91
CA TYR A 49 -2.78 7.83 -18.84
C TYR A 49 -3.60 9.11 -19.00
N TYR A 50 -3.69 9.94 -17.97
CA TYR A 50 -4.49 11.17 -17.97
C TYR A 50 -3.65 12.44 -17.90
N GLY A 51 -2.31 12.34 -17.82
CA GLY A 51 -1.40 13.49 -17.76
C GLY A 51 -1.47 14.27 -16.45
N LEU A 52 -1.93 13.63 -15.37
CA LEU A 52 -2.13 14.26 -14.06
C LEU A 52 -0.81 14.28 -13.27
N ALA A 53 0.06 15.25 -13.57
CA ALA A 53 1.38 15.37 -12.95
C ALA A 53 1.35 15.37 -11.40
N PHE A 54 0.30 15.93 -10.80
CA PHE A 54 0.13 15.94 -9.34
C PHE A 54 -0.08 14.53 -8.74
N ALA A 55 -0.59 13.57 -9.51
CA ALA A 55 -0.83 12.21 -9.03
C ALA A 55 0.50 11.49 -8.73
N LYS A 56 1.53 11.75 -9.54
CA LYS A 56 2.88 11.26 -9.30
C LYS A 56 3.47 11.82 -8.01
N ASP A 57 3.34 13.11 -7.78
CA ASP A 57 3.87 13.77 -6.58
C ASP A 57 3.20 13.21 -5.31
N ILE A 58 1.87 13.09 -5.30
CA ILE A 58 1.11 12.47 -4.21
C ILE A 58 1.56 11.01 -4.01
N GLY A 59 1.76 10.26 -5.09
CA GLY A 59 2.25 8.89 -5.03
C GLY A 59 3.61 8.79 -4.34
N PHE A 60 4.55 9.67 -4.66
CA PHE A 60 5.85 9.74 -3.99
C PHE A 60 5.72 10.08 -2.50
N TYR A 61 4.86 11.04 -2.15
CA TYR A 61 4.61 11.39 -0.76
C TYR A 61 3.95 10.26 0.04
N LEU A 62 3.21 9.36 -0.60
CA LEU A 62 2.58 8.20 0.05
C LEU A 62 3.57 7.05 0.34
N ILE A 63 4.62 6.88 -0.48
CA ILE A 63 5.60 5.80 -0.32
C ILE A 63 6.34 5.95 1.02
N PHE A 64 6.79 7.15 1.35
CA PHE A 64 7.56 7.41 2.57
C PHE A 64 6.84 6.96 3.84
N PRO A 65 5.64 7.47 4.20
CA PRO A 65 4.95 7.06 5.41
C PRO A 65 4.53 5.58 5.35
N GLY A 66 4.22 5.03 4.18
CA GLY A 66 3.93 3.61 4.02
C GLY A 66 5.11 2.71 4.40
N VAL A 67 6.27 2.96 3.80
CA VAL A 67 7.49 2.16 4.00
C VAL A 67 8.07 2.37 5.40
N PHE A 68 8.20 3.61 5.84
CA PHE A 68 8.72 3.92 7.18
C PHE A 68 7.77 3.46 8.29
N GLY A 69 6.46 3.67 8.11
CA GLY A 69 5.45 3.22 9.06
C GLY A 69 5.49 1.71 9.25
N VAL A 70 5.59 0.94 8.16
CA VAL A 70 5.71 -0.52 8.23
C VAL A 70 7.00 -0.96 8.91
N MET A 71 8.14 -0.32 8.62
CA MET A 71 9.40 -0.63 9.28
C MET A 71 9.39 -0.36 10.79
N ILE A 72 8.84 0.78 11.21
CA ILE A 72 8.75 1.16 12.62
C ILE A 72 7.84 0.18 13.36
N PHE A 73 6.63 -0.07 12.83
CA PHE A 73 5.70 -1.01 13.46
C PHE A 73 6.23 -2.45 13.48
N SER A 74 6.94 -2.88 12.44
CA SER A 74 7.61 -4.19 12.40
C SER A 74 8.59 -4.35 13.57
N ARG A 75 9.43 -3.34 13.84
CA ARG A 75 10.35 -3.34 14.97
C ARG A 75 9.63 -3.37 16.31
N PHE A 76 8.50 -2.66 16.45
CA PHE A 76 7.68 -2.74 17.65
C PHE A 76 7.15 -4.15 17.89
N ILE A 77 6.62 -4.81 16.87
CA ILE A 77 6.06 -6.17 16.99
C ILE A 77 7.16 -7.18 17.33
N LEU A 78 8.31 -7.11 16.65
CA LEU A 78 9.45 -7.98 16.95
C LEU A 78 10.02 -7.72 18.35
N GLY A 79 10.06 -6.46 18.78
CA GLY A 79 10.48 -6.09 20.13
C GLY A 79 9.55 -6.63 21.21
N VAL A 80 8.23 -6.58 20.99
CA VAL A 80 7.23 -7.17 21.90
C VAL A 80 7.30 -8.70 21.92
N LYS A 81 7.62 -9.34 20.80
CA LYS A 81 7.70 -10.81 20.70
C LYS A 81 8.92 -11.43 21.37
N ASN A 82 10.01 -10.65 21.50
CA ASN A 82 11.29 -11.10 22.06
C ASN A 82 11.56 -10.58 23.48
N GLY A 83 10.63 -9.82 24.07
CA GLY A 83 10.74 -9.20 25.41
C GLY A 83 9.99 -9.96 26.50
#